data_AF-A0A942BFR8-F1
#
_entry.id   AF-A0A942BFR8-F1
#
_cell.length_a   1.000
_cell.length_b   1.000
_cell.length_c   1.000
_cell.angle_alpha   90.00
_cell.angle_beta   90.00
_cell.angle_gamma   90.00
#
_symmetry.space_group_name_H-M   'P 1'
#
loop_
_entity.id
_entity.type
_entity.pdbx_description
1 polymer ?
#
loop_
_entity_poly.entity_id
_entity_poly.type
_entity_poly.pdbx_seq_one_letter_code
_entity_poly.pdbx_strand_id
1 'polypeptide(L)' 'MPNPKRRFSHQRTALRRTNYKAEMPEITPNKQVGGEPFRLRHNASPDGYYKGRRLPGFKDDK' A
#
# COMPACT_ATOMS: atom_id res chain seq x y z
N MET A 1 23.47 29.74 8.95
CA MET A 1 22.61 28.89 8.09
C MET A 1 22.38 29.59 6.76
N PRO A 2 22.43 28.87 5.63
CA PRO A 2 22.10 29.46 4.34
C PRO A 2 20.58 29.63 4.21
N ASN A 3 20.12 30.88 4.19
CA ASN A 3 18.71 31.22 4.03
C ASN A 3 18.35 31.40 2.55
N PRO A 4 17.13 31.03 2.12
CA PRO A 4 16.71 31.22 0.74
C PRO A 4 16.64 32.72 0.41
N LYS A 5 17.48 33.15 -0.56
CA LYS A 5 17.52 34.54 -1.02
C LYS A 5 16.21 35.01 -1.68
N ARG A 6 15.43 34.09 -2.25
CA ARG A 6 14.16 34.38 -2.97
C ARG A 6 13.12 33.32 -2.68
N ARG A 7 11.84 33.71 -2.68
CA ARG A 7 10.70 32.79 -2.60
C ARG A 7 10.61 31.94 -3.86
N PHE A 8 10.36 30.63 -3.71
CA PHE A 8 10.06 29.76 -4.85
C PHE A 8 8.69 30.10 -5.44
N SER A 9 8.59 30.16 -6.77
CA SER A 9 7.29 30.31 -7.43
C SER A 9 6.41 29.07 -7.22
N HIS A 10 5.10 29.26 -7.34
CA HIS A 10 4.16 28.14 -7.26
C HIS A 10 4.46 27.08 -8.34
N GLN A 11 4.81 27.51 -9.56
CA GLN A 11 5.21 26.63 -10.64
C GLN A 11 6.41 25.76 -10.26
N ARG A 12 7.48 26.34 -9.70
CA ARG A 12 8.66 25.57 -9.27
C ARG A 12 8.34 24.56 -8.16
N THR A 13 7.47 24.94 -7.23
CA THR A 13 7.06 24.04 -6.14
C THR A 13 6.19 22.89 -6.67
N ALA A 14 5.31 23.16 -7.63
CA ALA A 14 4.48 22.14 -8.27
C ALA A 14 5.34 21.16 -9.07
N LEU A 15 6.27 21.66 -9.90
CA LEU A 15 7.22 20.84 -10.66
C LEU A 15 8.11 19.99 -9.75
N ARG A 16 8.55 20.51 -8.59
CA ARG A 16 9.32 19.70 -7.63
C ARG A 16 8.49 18.55 -7.04
N ARG A 17 7.17 18.72 -6.89
CA ARG A 17 6.26 17.75 -6.27
C ARG A 17 5.63 16.77 -7.28
N THR A 18 6.06 16.77 -8.54
CA THR A 18 5.53 15.84 -9.56
C THR A 18 5.88 14.40 -9.25
N ASN A 19 7.07 14.14 -8.72
CA ASN A 19 7.58 12.79 -8.47
C ASN A 19 7.33 12.32 -7.03
N TYR A 20 6.88 13.23 -6.15
CA TYR A 20 6.52 12.90 -4.77
C TYR A 20 5.06 12.46 -4.72
N LYS A 21 4.79 11.30 -5.34
CA LYS A 21 3.45 10.69 -5.46
C LYS A 21 3.47 9.30 -4.86
N ALA A 22 2.32 8.88 -4.36
CA ALA A 22 2.13 7.52 -3.88
C ALA A 22 1.92 6.58 -5.07
N GLU A 23 2.51 5.39 -5.01
CA GLU A 23 2.26 4.32 -5.96
C GLU A 23 1.34 3.27 -5.35
N MET A 24 0.40 2.77 -6.14
CA MET A 24 -0.51 1.72 -5.70
C MET A 24 0.23 0.38 -5.70
N PRO A 25 0.23 -0.37 -4.60
CA PRO A 25 0.85 -1.70 -4.56
C PRO A 25 0.08 -2.69 -5.42
N GLU A 26 0.72 -3.80 -5.79
CA GLU A 26 0.07 -4.84 -6.59
C GLU A 26 -0.95 -5.62 -5.75
N ILE A 27 -2.21 -5.54 -6.18
CA ILE A 27 -3.35 -6.20 -5.55
C ILE A 27 -3.82 -7.36 -6.44
N THR A 28 -4.10 -8.51 -5.83
CA THR A 28 -4.58 -9.71 -6.52
C THR A 28 -5.90 -10.19 -5.93
N PRO A 29 -6.80 -10.78 -6.72
CA PRO A 29 -8.03 -11.36 -6.19
C PRO A 29 -7.70 -12.53 -5.25
N ASN A 30 -8.42 -12.58 -4.15
CA ASN A 30 -8.37 -13.71 -3.24
C ASN A 30 -9.16 -14.89 -3.82
N LYS A 31 -8.68 -16.11 -3.60
CA LYS A 31 -9.36 -17.34 -4.06
C LYS A 31 -10.25 -17.95 -2.97
N GLN A 32 -10.19 -17.40 -1.76
CA GLN A 32 -11.00 -17.84 -0.62
C GLN A 32 -12.46 -17.43 -0.83
N VAL A 33 -13.39 -18.37 -0.67
CA VAL A 33 -14.84 -18.07 -0.66
C VAL A 33 -15.20 -17.52 0.72
N GLY A 34 -15.87 -16.36 0.76
CA GLY A 34 -16.36 -15.74 2.00
C GLY A 34 -15.32 -14.93 2.79
N GLY A 35 -14.13 -14.69 2.23
CA GLY A 35 -13.13 -13.79 2.81
C GLY A 35 -13.02 -12.45 2.06
N GLU A 36 -12.05 -11.64 2.45
CA GLU A 36 -11.74 -10.38 1.77
C GLU A 36 -11.42 -10.64 0.29
N PRO A 37 -12.05 -9.90 -0.65
CA PRO A 37 -11.98 -10.19 -2.09
C PRO A 37 -10.60 -9.95 -2.69
N PHE A 38 -9.77 -9.15 -2.02
CA PHE A 38 -8.46 -8.73 -2.51
C PHE A 38 -7.37 -8.94 -1.46
N ARG A 39 -6.16 -9.22 -1.93
CA ARG A 39 -4.96 -9.27 -1.09
C ARG A 39 -3.76 -8.71 -1.83
N LEU A 40 -2.77 -8.25 -1.06
CA LEU A 40 -1.46 -7.90 -1.60
C LEU A 40 -0.80 -9.14 -2.23
N ARG A 41 -0.17 -8.95 -3.39
CA ARG A 41 0.54 -10.04 -4.06
C ARG A 41 1.65 -10.58 -3.16
N HIS A 42 1.83 -11.90 -3.17
CA HIS A 42 2.78 -12.64 -2.34
C HIS A 42 2.60 -12.53 -0.81
N ASN A 43 1.57 -11.84 -0.33
CA ASN A 43 1.25 -11.75 1.10
C ASN A 43 0.01 -12.61 1.46
N ALA A 44 -0.14 -12.87 2.75
CA ALA A 44 -1.34 -13.50 3.29
C ALA A 44 -2.58 -12.60 3.12
N SER A 45 -3.76 -13.21 3.03
CA SER A 45 -5.02 -12.47 3.13
C SER A 45 -5.21 -11.97 4.56
N PRO A 46 -6.00 -10.91 4.76
CA PRO A 46 -6.40 -10.44 6.10
C PRO A 46 -7.02 -11.56 6.94
N ASP A 47 -7.79 -12.45 6.30
CA ASP A 47 -8.40 -13.63 6.93
C ASP A 47 -7.40 -14.75 7.25
N GLY A 48 -6.10 -14.49 7.27
CA GLY A 48 -5.09 -15.47 7.68
C GLY A 48 -4.88 -16.66 6.73
N TYR A 49 -5.13 -16.49 5.43
CA TYR A 49 -4.87 -17.53 4.42
C TYR A 49 -3.71 -17.16 3.50
N TYR A 50 -2.91 -18.15 3.11
CA TYR A 50 -1.91 -18.01 2.06
C TYR A 50 -1.87 -19.26 1.18
N LYS A 51 -1.98 -19.07 -0.14
CA LYS A 51 -2.06 -20.16 -1.14
C LYS A 51 -3.12 -21.22 -0.77
N GLY A 52 -4.29 -20.77 -0.31
CA GLY A 52 -5.43 -21.63 0.06
C GLY A 52 -5.26 -22.41 1.37
N ARG A 53 -4.18 -22.16 2.12
CA ARG A 53 -3.95 -22.80 3.43
C ARG A 53 -4.07 -21.78 4.54
N ARG A 54 -4.68 -22.21 5.65
CA ARG A 54 -4.77 -21.44 6.88
C ARG A 54 -3.38 -21.28 7.50
N LEU A 55 -3.03 -20.08 7.92
CA LEU A 55 -1.77 -19.83 8.59
C LEU A 55 -1.77 -20.43 9.99
N PRO A 56 -0.66 -21.07 10.42
CA PRO A 56 -0.56 -21.63 11.75
C PRO A 56 -0.57 -20.51 12.80
N GLY A 57 -1.38 -20.69 13.85
CA GLY A 57 -1.46 -19.75 14.96
C GLY A 57 -2.19 -18.44 14.64
N PHE A 58 -2.80 -18.29 13.46
CA PHE A 58 -3.68 -17.17 13.19
C PHE A 58 -4.91 -17.27 14.10
N LYS A 59 -5.12 -16.24 14.92
CA LYS A 59 -6.30 -16.13 15.77
C LYS A 59 -7.38 -15.43 14.98
N ASP A 60 -8.54 -16.06 14.88
CA ASP A 60 -9.74 -15.36 14.44
C ASP A 60 -10.06 -14.30 15.49
N ASP A 61 -10.23 -13.06 15.03
CA ASP A 61 -10.75 -11.99 15.87
C ASP A 61 -12.17 -12.41 16.28
N LYS A 62 -12.34 -12.66 17.57
CA LYS A 62 -13.61 -13.03 18.19
C LYS A 62 -14.63 -11.90 18.11
#